data_AF-A0A7C1G4N5-F1
#
_entry.id   AF-A0A7C1G4N5-F1
#
_cell.length_a   1.000
_cell.length_b   1.000
_cell.length_c   1.000
_cell.angle_alpha   90.00
_cell.angle_beta   90.00
_cell.angle_gamma   90.00
#
_symmetry.space_group_name_H-M   'P 1'
#
loop_
_entity.id
_entity.type
_entity.pdbx_description
1 polymer ?
#
loop_
_entity_poly.entity_id
_entity_poly.type
_entity_poly.pdbx_seq_one_letter_code
_entity_poly.pdbx_strand_id
1 'polypeptide(L)'
;MGDVKTGDFVAAIYSISKELEECQSQIYNAFIYNKPSFLDEADTVTKRVIDNEERLTTELLAACGKDEKARRYCTVPTNLGRIAFNFGIISRAVRTKIKEDLLFSDKAISEVNFLFNRTKEILNTLSDFLLARNTYTANYLIESEKEIERAATEFATLHEERLIEGLCLPKVSGIYILILDSIKRIAWNARTIAENLVR
;
A
#
# COMPACT_ATOMS: atom_id res chain seq x y z
N MET A 1 -2.39 -13.79 -31.31
CA MET A 1 -2.69 -13.38 -29.93
C MET A 1 -3.98 -14.05 -29.53
N GLY A 2 -3.91 -15.05 -28.65
CA GLY A 2 -5.12 -15.70 -28.14
C GLY A 2 -5.97 -14.69 -27.36
N ASP A 3 -7.30 -14.81 -27.45
CA ASP A 3 -8.23 -14.01 -26.65
C ASP A 3 -7.95 -14.28 -25.16
N VAL A 4 -7.23 -13.37 -24.50
CA VAL A 4 -7.08 -13.38 -23.05
C VAL A 4 -8.46 -13.11 -22.46
N LYS A 5 -8.98 -14.05 -21.68
CA LYS A 5 -10.31 -13.91 -21.10
C LYS A 5 -10.23 -12.95 -19.93
N THR A 6 -11.27 -12.15 -19.72
CA THR A 6 -11.40 -11.25 -18.57
C THR A 6 -11.11 -11.93 -17.23
N GLY A 7 -11.44 -13.22 -17.11
CA GLY A 7 -11.18 -14.01 -15.91
C GLY A 7 -9.70 -14.17 -15.58
N ASP A 8 -8.84 -14.23 -16.61
CA ASP A 8 -7.39 -14.36 -16.43
C ASP A 8 -6.80 -13.09 -15.82
N PHE A 9 -7.32 -11.92 -16.23
CA PHE A 9 -6.93 -10.63 -15.64
C PHE A 9 -7.36 -10.48 -14.19
N VAL A 10 -8.59 -10.88 -13.86
CA VAL A 10 -9.10 -10.82 -12.48
C VAL A 10 -8.28 -11.73 -11.57
N ALA A 11 -7.95 -12.94 -12.02
CA ALA A 11 -7.10 -13.87 -11.28
C ALA A 11 -5.68 -13.30 -11.05
N ALA A 12 -5.08 -12.69 -12.08
CA ALA A 12 -3.76 -12.05 -11.95
C ALA A 12 -3.79 -10.85 -10.98
N ILE A 13 -4.79 -9.98 -11.09
CA ILE A 13 -5.02 -8.83 -10.21
C ILE A 13 -5.19 -9.27 -8.75
N TYR A 14 -6.00 -10.31 -8.51
CA TYR A 14 -6.21 -10.87 -7.17
C TYR A 14 -4.92 -11.49 -6.61
N SER A 15 -4.16 -12.23 -7.42
CA SER A 15 -2.87 -12.77 -7.00
C SER A 15 -1.92 -11.66 -6.54
N ILE A 16 -1.85 -10.56 -7.30
CA ILE A 16 -1.03 -9.40 -6.94
C ILE A 16 -1.50 -8.76 -5.64
N SER A 17 -2.81 -8.63 -5.41
CA SER A 17 -3.32 -8.05 -4.16
C SER A 17 -2.95 -8.90 -2.93
N LYS A 18 -2.97 -10.24 -3.06
CA LYS A 18 -2.49 -11.16 -2.03
C LYS A 18 -0.99 -11.04 -1.79
N GLU A 19 -0.18 -10.87 -2.84
CA GLU A 19 1.26 -10.61 -2.69
C GLU A 19 1.51 -9.30 -1.91
N LEU A 20 0.71 -8.26 -2.15
CA LEU A 20 0.81 -6.99 -1.43
C LEU A 20 0.43 -7.09 0.06
N GLU A 21 -0.53 -7.94 0.43
CA GLU A 21 -0.84 -8.25 1.83
C GLU A 21 0.34 -8.89 2.57
N GLU A 22 1.00 -9.84 1.91
CA GLU A 22 2.20 -10.48 2.46
C GLU A 22 3.33 -9.45 2.59
N CYS A 23 3.54 -8.63 1.56
CA CYS A 23 4.52 -7.54 1.59
C CYS A 23 4.31 -6.59 2.78
N GLN A 24 3.06 -6.22 3.06
CA GLN A 24 2.72 -5.41 4.24
C GLN A 24 3.11 -6.11 5.54
N SER A 25 2.81 -7.40 5.66
CA SER A 25 3.12 -8.20 6.85
C SER A 25 4.63 -8.30 7.09
N GLN A 26 5.40 -8.49 6.01
CA GLN A 26 6.87 -8.54 6.05
C GLN A 26 7.49 -7.20 6.49
N ILE A 27 7.04 -6.09 5.90
CA ILE A 27 7.50 -4.75 6.29
C ILE A 27 7.15 -4.44 7.75
N TYR A 28 5.95 -4.80 8.19
CA TYR A 28 5.53 -4.64 9.59
C TYR A 28 6.41 -5.46 10.54
N ASN A 29 6.68 -6.72 10.22
CA ASN A 29 7.58 -7.57 11.01
C ASN A 29 8.99 -7.01 11.07
N ALA A 30 9.52 -6.48 9.96
CA ALA A 30 10.82 -5.80 9.96
C ALA A 30 10.84 -4.61 10.91
N PHE A 31 9.77 -3.81 10.91
CA PHE A 31 9.64 -2.63 11.76
C PHE A 31 9.56 -2.99 13.25
N ILE A 32 8.73 -3.96 13.63
CA ILE A 32 8.55 -4.40 15.03
C ILE A 32 9.80 -5.09 15.57
N TYR A 33 10.33 -6.07 14.82
CA TYR A 33 11.43 -6.90 15.31
C TYR A 33 12.81 -6.32 15.00
N ASN A 34 12.89 -5.15 14.36
CA ASN A 34 14.12 -4.55 13.82
C ASN A 34 14.98 -5.55 13.03
N LYS A 35 14.33 -6.44 12.26
CA LYS A 35 14.99 -7.53 11.54
C LYS A 35 14.95 -7.27 10.02
N PRO A 36 16.08 -6.93 9.39
CA PRO A 36 16.08 -6.49 7.99
C PRO A 36 15.81 -7.62 6.99
N SER A 37 15.98 -8.89 7.37
CA SER A 37 15.75 -10.02 6.46
C SER A 37 14.30 -10.11 5.95
N PHE A 38 13.33 -9.64 6.72
CA PHE A 38 11.93 -9.56 6.27
C PHE A 38 11.75 -8.57 5.10
N LEU A 39 12.63 -7.56 4.98
CA LEU A 39 12.57 -6.57 3.91
C LEU A 39 13.02 -7.13 2.56
N ASP A 40 13.85 -8.17 2.54
CA ASP A 40 14.34 -8.76 1.30
C ASP A 40 13.21 -9.48 0.52
N GLU A 41 12.30 -10.13 1.27
CA GLU A 41 11.08 -10.72 0.71
C GLU A 41 10.13 -9.63 0.20
N ALA A 42 9.91 -8.58 1.00
CA ALA A 42 9.09 -7.44 0.60
C ALA A 42 9.61 -6.73 -0.66
N ASP A 43 10.92 -6.52 -0.76
CA ASP A 43 11.55 -5.91 -1.93
C ASP A 43 11.39 -6.78 -3.19
N THR A 44 11.48 -8.10 -3.03
CA THR A 44 11.23 -9.04 -4.14
C THR A 44 9.80 -8.95 -4.65
N VAL A 45 8.81 -8.88 -3.74
CA VAL A 45 7.40 -8.71 -4.10
C VAL A 45 7.17 -7.36 -4.79
N THR A 46 7.62 -6.26 -4.20
CA THR A 46 7.39 -4.93 -4.76
C THR A 46 7.99 -4.80 -6.16
N LYS A 47 9.20 -5.29 -6.37
CA LYS A 47 9.84 -5.34 -7.69
C LYS A 47 9.01 -6.15 -8.69
N ARG A 48 8.61 -7.37 -8.33
CA ARG A 48 7.80 -8.23 -9.20
C ARG A 48 6.46 -7.59 -9.58
N VAL A 49 5.79 -6.92 -8.64
CA VAL A 49 4.50 -6.24 -8.92
C VAL A 49 4.72 -5.06 -9.86
N ILE A 50 5.77 -4.26 -9.65
CA ILE A 50 6.11 -3.12 -10.51
C ILE A 50 6.51 -3.60 -11.91
N ASP A 51 7.37 -4.61 -12.02
CA ASP A 51 7.83 -5.17 -13.31
C ASP A 51 6.67 -5.78 -14.12
N ASN A 52 5.65 -6.33 -13.43
CA ASN A 52 4.45 -6.88 -14.07
C ASN A 52 3.38 -5.84 -14.41
N GLU A 53 3.43 -4.65 -13.80
CA GLU A 53 2.39 -3.63 -13.96
C GLU A 53 2.28 -3.18 -15.42
N GLU A 54 3.40 -2.83 -16.06
CA GLU A 54 3.41 -2.36 -17.46
C GLU A 54 2.81 -3.39 -18.42
N ARG A 55 3.18 -4.66 -18.23
CA ARG A 55 2.67 -5.78 -19.03
C ARG A 55 1.15 -5.93 -18.87
N LEU A 56 0.66 -5.98 -17.64
CA LEU A 56 -0.78 -6.14 -17.35
C LEU A 56 -1.59 -4.94 -17.84
N THR A 57 -1.07 -3.72 -17.66
CA THR A 57 -1.70 -2.50 -18.17
C THR A 57 -1.82 -2.56 -19.70
N THR A 58 -0.76 -2.95 -20.40
CA THR A 58 -0.77 -3.07 -21.87
C THR A 58 -1.76 -4.11 -22.36
N GLU A 59 -1.77 -5.30 -21.74
CA GLU A 59 -2.69 -6.38 -22.09
C GLU A 59 -4.16 -5.99 -21.86
N LEU A 60 -4.47 -5.34 -20.73
CA LEU A 60 -5.82 -4.85 -20.43
C LEU A 60 -6.24 -3.72 -21.38
N LEU A 61 -5.34 -2.80 -21.73
CA LEU A 61 -5.59 -1.74 -22.70
C LEU A 61 -5.99 -2.28 -24.07
N ALA A 62 -5.28 -3.30 -24.55
CA ALA A 62 -5.62 -3.99 -25.80
C ALA A 62 -6.99 -4.69 -25.73
N ALA A 63 -7.39 -5.18 -24.55
CA ALA A 63 -8.68 -5.82 -24.32
C ALA A 63 -9.83 -4.80 -24.15
N CYS A 64 -9.57 -3.57 -23.68
CA CYS A 64 -10.61 -2.55 -23.42
C CYS A 64 -11.49 -2.27 -24.67
N GLY A 65 -10.94 -2.41 -25.89
CA GLY A 65 -11.68 -2.19 -27.15
C GLY A 65 -12.71 -3.27 -27.48
N LYS A 66 -12.57 -4.47 -26.91
CA LYS A 66 -13.39 -5.66 -27.20
C LYS A 66 -14.27 -6.08 -26.03
N ASP A 67 -13.90 -5.71 -24.80
CA ASP A 67 -14.58 -6.14 -23.58
C ASP A 67 -14.85 -4.96 -22.63
N GLU A 68 -16.13 -4.71 -22.34
CA GLU A 68 -16.54 -3.69 -21.38
C GLU A 68 -16.08 -4.02 -19.95
N LYS A 69 -15.98 -5.29 -19.58
CA LYS A 69 -15.46 -5.67 -18.27
C LYS A 69 -13.99 -5.32 -18.16
N ALA A 70 -13.18 -5.61 -19.20
CA ALA A 70 -11.79 -5.20 -19.25
C ALA A 70 -11.64 -3.68 -19.02
N ARG A 71 -12.48 -2.85 -19.67
CA ARG A 71 -12.49 -1.37 -19.46
C ARG A 71 -12.50 -0.95 -17.99
N ARG A 72 -13.28 -1.64 -17.16
CA ARG A 72 -13.40 -1.30 -15.73
C ARG A 72 -12.09 -1.60 -14.96
N TYR A 73 -11.36 -2.63 -15.37
CA TYR A 73 -10.09 -3.00 -14.74
C TYR A 73 -8.86 -2.29 -15.32
N CYS A 74 -8.98 -1.55 -16.42
CA CYS A 74 -7.83 -1.01 -17.15
C CYS A 74 -6.91 -0.09 -16.31
N THR A 75 -7.39 0.46 -15.18
CA THR A 75 -6.56 1.29 -14.26
C THR A 75 -6.06 0.54 -13.01
N VAL A 76 -6.54 -0.69 -12.77
CA VAL A 76 -6.25 -1.44 -11.54
C VAL A 76 -4.77 -1.81 -11.43
N PRO A 77 -4.09 -2.34 -12.47
CA PRO A 77 -2.67 -2.69 -12.36
C PRO A 77 -1.81 -1.48 -11.97
N THR A 78 -2.02 -0.32 -12.58
CA THR A 78 -1.28 0.90 -12.25
C THR A 78 -1.45 1.31 -10.79
N ASN A 79 -2.66 1.20 -10.22
CA ASN A 79 -2.88 1.49 -8.80
C ASN A 79 -2.19 0.46 -7.89
N LEU A 80 -2.21 -0.83 -8.25
CA LEU A 80 -1.47 -1.88 -7.52
C LEU A 80 0.05 -1.66 -7.59
N GLY A 81 0.58 -1.27 -8.76
CA GLY A 81 1.98 -0.89 -8.92
C GLY A 81 2.36 0.32 -8.06
N ARG A 82 1.47 1.31 -7.93
CA ARG A 82 1.66 2.44 -7.01
C ARG A 82 1.64 2.02 -5.54
N ILE A 83 0.79 1.07 -5.15
CA ILE A 83 0.82 0.48 -3.80
C ILE A 83 2.18 -0.19 -3.55
N ALA A 84 2.63 -1.05 -4.47
CA ALA A 84 3.94 -1.71 -4.39
C ALA A 84 5.10 -0.72 -4.30
N PHE A 85 5.07 0.35 -5.09
CA PHE A 85 6.08 1.41 -5.05
C PHE A 85 6.17 2.08 -3.68
N ASN A 86 5.02 2.38 -3.05
CA ASN A 86 5.00 2.98 -1.72
C ASN A 86 5.46 2.00 -0.63
N PHE A 87 5.14 0.70 -0.75
CA PHE A 87 5.76 -0.31 0.10
C PHE A 87 7.29 -0.33 -0.06
N GLY A 88 7.81 -0.18 -1.27
CA GLY A 88 9.24 -0.05 -1.52
C GLY A 88 9.86 1.18 -0.82
N ILE A 89 9.14 2.30 -0.73
CA ILE A 89 9.58 3.47 0.05
C ILE A 89 9.64 3.13 1.54
N ILE A 90 8.59 2.53 2.10
CA ILE A 90 8.53 2.13 3.51
C ILE A 90 9.65 1.13 3.81
N SER A 91 9.84 0.11 2.98
CA SER A 91 10.91 -0.89 3.12
C SER A 91 12.28 -0.23 3.23
N ARG A 92 12.62 0.71 2.34
CA ARG A 92 13.88 1.47 2.42
C ARG A 92 13.97 2.33 3.68
N ALA A 93 12.89 3.00 4.07
CA ALA A 93 12.85 3.82 5.29
C ALA A 93 13.10 2.97 6.55
N VAL A 94 12.44 1.82 6.67
CA VAL A 94 12.62 0.85 7.76
C VAL A 94 14.03 0.26 7.73
N ARG A 95 14.57 -0.06 6.55
CA ARG A 95 15.96 -0.54 6.41
C ARG A 95 16.96 0.50 6.94
N THR A 96 16.80 1.77 6.60
CA THR A 96 17.64 2.86 7.11
C THR A 96 17.52 2.98 8.62
N LYS A 97 16.29 2.96 9.16
CA LYS A 97 16.05 2.98 10.61
C LYS A 97 16.84 1.87 11.33
N ILE A 98 16.75 0.63 10.84
CA ILE A 98 17.42 -0.52 11.44
C ILE A 98 18.95 -0.40 11.29
N LYS A 99 19.44 -0.08 10.09
CA LYS A 99 20.88 -0.01 9.80
C LYS A 99 21.59 1.07 10.62
N GLU A 100 20.93 2.20 10.85
CA GLU A 100 21.48 3.33 11.60
C GLU A 100 21.13 3.32 13.10
N ASP A 101 20.51 2.23 13.58
CA ASP A 101 20.06 2.09 14.97
C ASP A 101 19.21 3.26 15.47
N LEU A 102 18.29 3.72 14.60
CA LEU A 102 17.43 4.86 14.89
C LEU A 102 16.21 4.41 15.70
N LEU A 103 16.07 5.01 16.87
CA LEU A 103 14.95 4.76 17.77
C LEU A 103 13.79 5.71 17.48
N PHE A 104 12.59 5.15 17.49
CA PHE A 104 11.35 5.92 17.51
C PHE A 104 10.91 6.04 18.98
N SER A 105 10.25 7.14 19.34
CA SER A 105 9.59 7.23 20.63
C SER A 105 8.43 6.22 20.71
N ASP A 106 8.04 5.83 21.92
CA ASP A 106 6.91 4.91 22.14
C ASP A 106 5.63 5.42 21.47
N LYS A 107 5.43 6.75 21.49
CA LYS A 107 4.31 7.40 20.81
C LYS A 107 4.39 7.21 19.29
N ALA A 108 5.55 7.47 18.67
CA ALA A 108 5.76 7.27 17.23
C ALA A 108 5.59 5.79 16.82
N ILE A 109 6.03 4.85 17.67
CA ILE A 109 5.81 3.41 17.45
C ILE A 109 4.31 3.10 17.47
N SER A 110 3.57 3.59 18.46
CA SER A 110 2.12 3.38 18.56
C SER A 110 1.36 3.96 17.35
N GLU A 111 1.75 5.14 16.89
CA GLU A 111 1.16 5.83 15.73
C GLU A 111 1.39 5.04 14.43
N VAL A 112 2.63 4.60 14.20
CA VAL A 112 2.98 3.78 13.03
C VAL A 112 2.33 2.40 13.08
N ASN A 113 2.22 1.78 14.26
CA ASN A 113 1.53 0.51 14.44
C ASN A 113 0.03 0.61 14.12
N PHE A 114 -0.63 1.68 14.59
CA PHE A 114 -2.02 1.95 14.23
C PHE A 114 -2.20 2.00 12.70
N LEU A 115 -1.34 2.74 12.01
CA LEU A 115 -1.42 2.90 10.56
C LEU A 115 -1.07 1.62 9.80
N PHE A 116 -0.10 0.82 10.25
CA PHE A 116 0.17 -0.49 9.65
C PHE A 116 -1.03 -1.44 9.78
N ASN A 117 -1.70 -1.47 10.93
CA ASN A 117 -2.88 -2.30 11.14
C ASN A 117 -4.04 -1.86 10.22
N ARG A 118 -4.32 -0.56 10.12
CA ARG A 118 -5.34 -0.05 9.19
C ARG A 118 -4.97 -0.32 7.72
N THR A 119 -3.68 -0.23 7.38
CA THR A 119 -3.19 -0.58 6.03
C THR A 119 -3.45 -2.06 5.71
N LYS A 120 -3.19 -2.96 6.66
CA LYS A 120 -3.48 -4.39 6.50
C LYS A 120 -4.96 -4.65 6.23
N GLU A 121 -5.84 -4.01 6.99
CA GLU A 121 -7.29 -4.13 6.83
C GLU A 121 -7.76 -3.63 5.45
N ILE A 122 -7.18 -2.52 4.97
CA ILE A 122 -7.44 -2.01 3.61
C ILE A 122 -7.02 -3.04 2.56
N LEU A 123 -5.83 -3.64 2.66
CA LEU A 123 -5.36 -4.60 1.66
C LEU A 123 -6.20 -5.87 1.64
N ASN A 124 -6.55 -6.41 2.81
CA ASN A 124 -7.44 -7.56 2.92
C ASN A 124 -8.79 -7.26 2.26
N THR A 125 -9.37 -6.09 2.58
CA THR A 125 -10.66 -5.68 2.00
C THR A 125 -10.56 -5.43 0.50
N LEU A 126 -9.43 -4.92 0.01
CA LEU A 126 -9.18 -4.71 -1.41
C LEU A 126 -9.18 -6.05 -2.16
N SER A 127 -8.50 -7.07 -1.64
CA SER A 127 -8.51 -8.42 -2.22
C SER A 127 -9.91 -9.01 -2.29
N ASP A 128 -10.70 -8.91 -1.21
CA ASP A 128 -12.09 -9.37 -1.18
C ASP A 128 -12.97 -8.60 -2.17
N PHE A 129 -12.78 -7.28 -2.24
CA PHE A 129 -13.49 -6.41 -3.16
C PHE A 129 -13.19 -6.74 -4.63
N LEU A 130 -11.94 -7.04 -4.97
CA LEU A 130 -11.54 -7.39 -6.34
C LEU A 130 -12.22 -8.67 -6.84
N LEU A 131 -12.58 -9.60 -5.94
CA LEU A 131 -13.36 -10.79 -6.28
C LEU A 131 -14.86 -10.53 -6.30
N ALA A 132 -15.40 -9.98 -5.20
CA ALA A 132 -16.84 -9.91 -4.97
C ALA A 132 -17.50 -8.66 -5.57
N ARG A 133 -16.76 -7.55 -5.68
CA ARG A 133 -17.20 -6.23 -6.15
C ARG A 133 -18.50 -5.73 -5.49
N ASN A 134 -18.67 -6.00 -4.20
CA ASN A 134 -19.83 -5.50 -3.48
C ASN A 134 -19.60 -4.06 -3.00
N THR A 135 -20.67 -3.26 -3.01
CA THR A 135 -20.64 -1.83 -2.67
C THR A 135 -20.30 -1.57 -1.20
N TYR A 136 -20.58 -2.52 -0.30
CA TYR A 136 -20.22 -2.40 1.12
C TYR A 136 -18.70 -2.37 1.32
N THR A 137 -17.97 -3.32 0.70
CA THR A 137 -16.50 -3.35 0.74
C THR A 137 -15.88 -2.14 0.03
N ALA A 138 -16.50 -1.63 -1.04
CA ALA A 138 -16.06 -0.40 -1.68
C ALA A 138 -16.19 0.82 -0.76
N ASN A 139 -17.35 0.98 -0.11
CA ASN A 139 -17.58 2.07 0.85
C ASN A 139 -16.63 1.97 2.05
N TYR A 140 -16.36 0.75 2.54
CA TYR A 140 -15.38 0.56 3.60
C TYR A 140 -13.97 1.03 3.20
N LEU A 141 -13.52 0.71 1.98
CA LEU A 141 -12.23 1.18 1.46
C LEU A 141 -12.17 2.71 1.37
N ILE A 142 -13.26 3.34 0.93
CA ILE A 142 -13.37 4.80 0.82
C ILE A 142 -13.32 5.47 2.20
N GLU A 143 -14.05 4.96 3.18
CA GLU A 143 -14.05 5.55 4.53
C GLU A 143 -12.74 5.26 5.29
N SER A 144 -12.17 4.07 5.11
CA SER A 144 -10.89 3.71 5.74
C SER A 144 -9.72 4.56 5.22
N GLU A 145 -9.75 4.94 3.94
CA GLU A 145 -8.76 5.86 3.38
C GLU A 145 -8.84 7.24 4.06
N LYS A 146 -10.05 7.82 4.20
CA LYS A 146 -10.24 9.11 4.88
C LYS A 146 -9.76 9.09 6.33
N GLU A 147 -9.94 7.97 7.02
CA GLU A 147 -9.46 7.79 8.38
C GLU A 147 -7.93 7.77 8.43
N ILE A 148 -7.28 7.01 7.54
CA ILE A 148 -5.82 6.97 7.43
C ILE A 148 -5.26 8.34 7.09
N GLU A 149 -5.83 9.05 6.12
CA GLU A 149 -5.40 10.40 5.72
C GLU A 149 -5.44 11.35 6.91
N ARG A 150 -6.55 11.34 7.67
CA ARG A 150 -6.74 12.17 8.86
C ARG A 150 -5.73 11.83 9.96
N ALA A 151 -5.63 10.55 10.32
CA ALA A 151 -4.75 10.09 11.39
C ALA A 151 -3.28 10.36 11.05
N ALA A 152 -2.84 10.04 9.84
CA ALA A 152 -1.47 10.29 9.41
C ALA A 152 -1.13 11.79 9.35
N THR A 153 -2.08 12.63 8.96
CA THR A 153 -1.90 14.10 8.97
C THR A 153 -1.81 14.63 10.40
N GLU A 154 -2.69 14.20 11.30
CA GLU A 154 -2.65 14.57 12.71
C GLU A 154 -1.33 14.12 13.38
N PHE A 155 -0.90 12.89 13.11
CA PHE A 155 0.35 12.34 13.63
C PHE A 155 1.59 13.08 13.13
N ALA A 156 1.56 13.61 11.90
CA ALA A 156 2.62 14.46 11.38
C ALA A 156 2.67 15.80 12.14
N THR A 157 1.53 16.47 12.33
CA THR A 157 1.44 17.72 13.11
C THR A 157 1.92 17.54 14.56
N LEU A 158 1.45 16.51 15.25
CA LEU A 158 1.87 16.20 16.62
C LEU A 158 3.36 15.82 16.70
N HIS A 159 3.92 15.26 15.63
CA HIS A 159 5.36 14.98 15.56
C HIS A 159 6.18 16.25 15.38
N GLU A 160 5.70 17.22 14.59
CA GLU A 160 6.33 18.54 14.48
C GLU A 160 6.36 19.29 15.82
N GLU A 161 5.27 19.26 16.59
CA GLU A 161 5.23 19.82 17.95
C GLU A 161 6.28 19.16 18.86
N ARG A 162 6.38 17.82 18.84
CA ARG A 162 7.40 17.09 19.59
C ARG A 162 8.84 17.40 19.14
N LEU A 163 9.06 17.75 17.88
CA LEU A 163 10.37 18.21 17.41
C LEU A 163 10.71 19.59 17.96
N ILE A 164 9.74 20.51 17.98
CA ILE A 164 9.89 21.87 18.54
C ILE A 164 10.21 21.79 20.04
N GLU A 165 9.54 20.89 20.76
CA GLU A 165 9.74 20.67 22.20
C GLU A 165 11.01 19.87 22.54
N GLY A 166 11.73 19.35 21.53
CA GLY A 166 12.94 18.54 21.73
C GLY A 166 12.67 17.11 22.22
N LEU A 167 11.43 16.63 22.13
CA LEU A 167 11.01 15.27 22.51
C LEU A 167 11.30 14.23 21.41
N CYS A 168 11.49 14.67 20.17
CA CYS A 168 11.83 13.84 19.03
C CYS A 168 13.18 14.26 18.42
N LEU A 169 13.92 13.29 17.88
CA LEU A 169 15.20 13.55 17.21
C LEU A 169 14.97 13.97 15.73
N PRO A 170 15.48 15.13 15.28
CA PRO A 170 15.34 15.57 13.89
C PRO A 170 15.86 14.57 12.87
N LYS A 171 16.94 13.84 13.21
CA LYS A 171 17.55 12.80 12.36
C LYS A 171 16.56 11.70 11.96
N VAL A 172 15.59 11.39 12.81
CA VAL A 172 14.63 10.30 12.61
C VAL A 172 13.34 10.78 11.94
N SER A 173 13.10 12.09 11.96
CA SER A 173 11.86 12.71 11.47
C SER A 173 11.54 12.38 10.01
N GLY A 174 12.54 12.46 9.13
CA GLY A 174 12.35 12.17 7.71
C GLY A 174 11.86 10.74 7.44
N ILE A 175 12.36 9.76 8.20
CA ILE A 175 11.92 8.36 8.10
C ILE A 175 10.48 8.23 8.54
N TYR A 176 10.13 8.84 9.67
CA TYR A 176 8.77 8.82 10.21
C TYR A 176 7.75 9.39 9.19
N ILE A 177 8.01 10.60 8.67
CA ILE A 177 7.12 11.25 7.70
C ILE A 177 7.01 10.44 6.40
N LEU A 178 8.11 9.86 5.90
CA LEU A 178 8.08 9.00 4.72
C LEU A 178 7.17 7.78 4.90
N ILE A 179 7.14 7.18 6.09
CA ILE A 179 6.24 6.06 6.39
C ILE A 179 4.78 6.54 6.36
N LEU A 180 4.46 7.64 7.04
CA LEU A 180 3.10 8.20 7.08
C LEU A 180 2.58 8.52 5.67
N ASP A 181 3.37 9.25 4.88
CA ASP A 181 3.00 9.65 3.52
C ASP A 181 2.83 8.46 2.58
N SER A 182 3.68 7.44 2.71
CA SER A 182 3.58 6.23 1.89
C SER A 182 2.32 5.44 2.23
N ILE A 183 1.93 5.37 3.52
CA ILE A 183 0.69 4.72 3.94
C ILE A 183 -0.53 5.46 3.39
N LYS A 184 -0.58 6.80 3.47
CA LYS A 184 -1.65 7.62 2.85
C LYS A 184 -1.78 7.30 1.36
N ARG A 185 -0.65 7.24 0.63
CA ARG A 185 -0.64 6.91 -0.80
C ARG A 185 -1.11 5.48 -1.07
N ILE A 186 -0.79 4.50 -0.23
CA ILE A 186 -1.31 3.12 -0.36
C ILE A 186 -2.84 3.13 -0.24
N ALA A 187 -3.37 3.76 0.82
CA ALA A 187 -4.79 3.86 1.06
C ALA A 187 -5.53 4.57 -0.09
N TRP A 188 -4.96 5.67 -0.59
CA TRP A 188 -5.50 6.43 -1.73
C TRP A 188 -5.65 5.58 -3.00
N ASN A 189 -4.64 4.76 -3.33
CA ASN A 189 -4.68 3.90 -4.51
C ASN A 189 -5.70 2.76 -4.32
N ALA A 190 -5.82 2.19 -3.11
CA ALA A 190 -6.86 1.20 -2.81
C ALA A 190 -8.28 1.78 -2.94
N ARG A 191 -8.52 2.98 -2.41
CA ARG A 191 -9.77 3.74 -2.61
C ARG A 191 -10.04 3.99 -4.09
N THR A 192 -9.04 4.41 -4.84
CA THR A 192 -9.18 4.71 -6.27
C THR A 192 -9.60 3.48 -7.07
N ILE A 193 -9.06 2.30 -6.76
CA ILE A 193 -9.51 1.03 -7.34
C ILE A 193 -10.99 0.79 -7.01
N ALA A 194 -11.38 0.97 -5.74
CA ALA A 194 -12.76 0.78 -5.31
C ALA A 194 -13.73 1.67 -6.08
N GLU A 195 -13.46 2.98 -6.13
CA GLU A 195 -14.30 3.95 -6.84
C GLU A 195 -14.43 3.66 -8.33
N ASN A 196 -13.33 3.28 -8.99
CA ASN A 196 -13.36 3.02 -10.42
C ASN A 196 -14.12 1.74 -10.79
N LEU A 197 -14.13 0.73 -9.91
CA LEU A 197 -14.79 -0.54 -10.17
C LEU A 197 -16.28 -0.57 -9.80
N VAL A 198 -16.75 0.37 -8.96
CA VAL A 198 -18.19 0.53 -8.64
C VAL A 198 -18.91 1.55 -9.52
N ARG A 199 -18.18 2.41 -10.23
CA ARG A 199 -18.74 3.29 -11.27
C ARG A 199 -19.22 2.49 -12.48
#